data_AF-A0A3L6JFU0-F1
#
_entry.id   AF-A0A3L6JFU0-F1
#
_cell.length_a   1.000
_cell.length_b   1.000
_cell.length_c   1.000
_cell.angle_alpha   90.00
_cell.angle_beta   90.00
_cell.angle_gamma   90.00
#
_symmetry.space_group_name_H-M   'P 1'
#
loop_
_entity.id
_entity.type
_entity.pdbx_description
1 polymer ?
#
loop_
_entity_poly.entity_id
_entity_poly.type
_entity_poly.pdbx_seq_one_letter_code
_entity_poly.pdbx_strand_id
1 'polypeptide(L)' 'PFAGRWCDKLDPDAQAFLRKMFRLGIVMNYPVLTDTAAGIVAQAEHSVLVTSDGCEQLT' A
#
# COMPACT_ATOMS: atom_id res chain seq x y z
N PRO A 1 -1.41 -2.10 -5.52
CA PRO A 1 -2.08 -1.50 -4.34
C PRO A 1 -3.06 -0.40 -4.78
N PHE A 2 -4.14 -0.19 -4.05
CA PHE A 2 -5.07 0.91 -4.30
C PHE A 2 -5.62 1.42 -2.96
N ALA A 3 -6.04 2.69 -2.92
CA ALA A 3 -6.72 3.23 -1.76
C ALA A 3 -8.22 2.93 -1.85
N GLY A 4 -8.84 2.44 -0.78
CA GLY A 4 -10.28 2.14 -0.77
C GLY A 4 -11.15 3.34 -1.19
N ARG A 5 -10.74 4.56 -0.84
CA ARG A 5 -11.38 5.82 -1.25
C ARG A 5 -11.45 6.06 -2.77
N TRP A 6 -10.61 5.38 -3.56
CA TRP A 6 -10.69 5.46 -5.02
C TRP A 6 -11.93 4.73 -5.54
N CYS A 7 -12.37 3.69 -4.82
CA CYS A 7 -13.52 2.88 -5.19
C CYS A 7 -14.85 3.59 -4.94
N ASP A 8 -14.91 4.56 -4.02
CA ASP A 8 -16.12 5.35 -3.76
C ASP A 8 -16.60 6.14 -4.99
N LYS A 9 -15.69 6.43 -5.94
CA LYS A 9 -16.02 7.05 -7.24
C LYS A 9 -16.56 6.04 -8.26
N LEU A 10 -16.32 4.75 -8.05
CA LEU A 10 -16.77 3.68 -8.93
C LEU A 10 -18.16 3.21 -8.56
N ASP A 11 -18.45 3.11 -7.26
CA ASP A 11 -19.71 2.61 -6.74
C ASP A 11 -19.99 3.16 -5.32
N PRO A 12 -21.21 3.65 -5.03
CA PRO A 12 -21.59 4.11 -3.67
C PRO A 12 -21.44 3.04 -2.58
N ASP A 13 -21.61 1.77 -2.92
CA ASP A 13 -21.50 0.62 -2.02
C ASP A 13 -20.11 -0.04 -2.04
N ALA A 14 -19.11 0.61 -2.68
CA ALA A 14 -17.76 0.09 -2.83
C ALA A 14 -17.15 -0.46 -1.53
N GLN A 15 -17.36 0.22 -0.40
CA GLN A 15 -16.83 -0.23 0.89
C GLN A 15 -17.44 -1.57 1.35
N ALA A 16 -18.72 -1.82 1.06
CA ALA A 16 -19.35 -3.10 1.36
C ALA A 16 -18.79 -4.22 0.48
N PHE A 17 -18.57 -3.95 -0.80
CA PHE A 17 -17.96 -4.91 -1.71
C PHE A 17 -16.50 -5.22 -1.35
N LEU A 18 -15.70 -4.21 -1.01
CA LEU A 18 -14.31 -4.41 -0.57
C LEU A 18 -14.24 -5.30 0.68
N ARG A 19 -15.12 -5.10 1.68
CA ARG A 19 -15.21 -5.98 2.85
C ARG A 19 -15.55 -7.43 2.47
N LYS A 20 -16.49 -7.62 1.55
CA LYS A 20 -16.85 -8.95 1.04
C LYS A 20 -15.67 -9.60 0.31
N MET A 21 -15.00 -8.87 -0.58
CA MET A 21 -13.84 -9.37 -1.33
C MET A 21 -12.68 -9.72 -0.42
N PHE A 22 -12.43 -8.93 0.63
CA PHE A 22 -11.43 -9.24 1.65
C PHE A 22 -11.74 -10.55 2.38
N ARG A 23 -12.99 -10.72 2.87
CA ARG A 23 -13.43 -11.97 3.52
C ARG A 23 -13.34 -13.18 2.60
N LEU A 24 -13.52 -12.98 1.29
CA LEU A 24 -13.38 -14.01 0.27
C LEU A 24 -11.93 -14.25 -0.19
N GLY A 25 -10.95 -13.48 0.32
CA GLY A 25 -9.54 -13.61 -0.04
C GLY A 25 -9.19 -13.11 -1.45
N ILE A 26 -10.10 -12.37 -2.11
CA ILE A 26 -9.90 -11.81 -3.45
C ILE A 26 -8.94 -10.61 -3.40
N VAL A 27 -9.01 -9.84 -2.31
CA VAL A 27 -8.13 -8.71 -2.04
C VAL A 27 -7.53 -8.84 -0.65
N MET A 28 -6.35 -8.24 -0.45
CA MET A 28 -5.68 -8.14 0.85
C MET A 28 -5.69 -6.69 1.34
N ASN A 29 -5.74 -6.49 2.65
CA ASN A 29 -5.59 -5.18 3.26
C ASN A 29 -4.14 -4.92 3.67
N TYR A 30 -3.72 -3.66 3.56
CA TYR A 30 -2.48 -3.15 4.15
C TYR A 30 -2.87 -2.18 5.25
N PRO A 31 -2.94 -2.63 6.52
CA PRO A 31 -3.33 -1.76 7.64
C PRO A 31 -2.27 -0.68 7.86
N VAL A 32 -2.67 0.39 8.54
CA VAL A 32 -1.72 1.41 9.00
C VAL A 32 -0.74 0.75 9.96
N LEU A 33 0.56 0.87 9.66
CA LEU A 33 1.64 0.44 10.55
C LEU A 33 1.99 1.61 11.48
N THR A 34 1.98 1.36 12.78
CA THR A 34 2.29 2.36 13.81
C THR A 34 3.41 1.85 14.70
N ASP A 35 4.26 2.76 15.19
CA ASP A 35 5.30 2.40 16.15
C ASP A 35 4.67 1.96 17.48
N THR A 36 5.12 0.82 18.01
CA THR A 36 4.52 0.20 19.21
C THR A 36 4.65 1.04 20.48
N ALA A 37 5.62 1.95 20.53
CA ALA A 37 5.85 2.87 21.64
C ALA A 37 5.39 4.30 21.32
N ALA A 38 4.65 4.49 20.21
CA ALA A 38 4.27 5.81 19.69
C ALA A 38 5.47 6.74 19.45
N GLY A 39 6.63 6.17 19.11
CA GLY A 39 7.82 6.90 18.74
C GLY A 39 7.67 7.66 17.42
N ILE A 40 8.57 8.62 17.19
CA ILE A 40 8.67 9.33 15.91
C ILE A 40 9.32 8.38 14.89
N VAL A 41 8.66 8.22 13.73
CA VAL A 41 9.16 7.42 12.62
C VAL A 41 9.69 8.32 11.51
N ALA A 42 10.89 8.03 11.01
CA ALA A 42 11.48 8.65 9.83
C ALA A 42 11.68 7.60 8.73
N GLN A 43 11.57 8.00 7.46
CA GLN A 43 11.69 7.12 6.30
C GLN A 43 12.51 7.81 5.20
N ALA A 44 13.32 7.03 4.48
CA ALA A 44 13.94 7.39 3.21
C ALA A 44 13.76 6.22 2.23
N GLU A 45 13.59 6.50 0.93
CA GLU A 45 13.34 5.49 -0.10
C GLU A 45 13.94 5.92 -1.44
N HIS A 46 14.55 4.95 -2.13
CA HIS A 46 15.03 5.09 -3.51
C HIS A 46 14.72 3.81 -4.29
N SER A 47 14.42 3.96 -5.58
CA SER A 47 14.37 2.85 -6.53
C SER A 47 15.69 2.74 -7.27
N VAL A 48 16.23 1.52 -7.42
CA VAL A 48 17.50 1.30 -8.10
C VAL A 48 17.39 0.22 -9.16
N LEU A 49 18.16 0.36 -10.25
CA LEU A 49 18.38 -0.66 -11.26
C LEU A 49 19.74 -1.32 -11.04
N VAL A 50 19.77 -2.62 -10.80
CA VAL A 50 21.02 -3.38 -10.62
C VAL A 50 21.63 -3.69 -12.00
N THR A 51 22.91 -3.38 -12.17
CA THR A 51 23.69 -3.61 -13.39
C THR A 51 24.90 -4.51 -13.10
N SER A 52 25.68 -4.85 -14.13
CA SER A 52 26.90 -5.67 -13.98
C SER A 52 27.95 -5.04 -13.06
N ASP A 53 28.00 -3.70 -13.01
CA ASP A 53 29.08 -2.95 -12.38
C ASP A 53 28.60 -2.10 -11.19
N GLY A 54 27.34 -2.27 -10.76
CA GLY A 54 26.78 -1.57 -9.61
C GLY A 54 25.26 -1.41 -9.67
N CYS A 55 24.79 -0.21 -9.30
CA CYS A 55 23.38 0.15 -9.42
C CYS A 55 23.21 1.60 -9.88
N GLU A 56 22.21 1.83 -10.72
CA GLU A 56 21.72 3.16 -11.08
C GLU A 56 20.57 3.55 -10.14
N GLN A 57 20.61 4.76 -9.61
CA GLN A 57 19.55 5.32 -8.78
C GLN A 57 18.52 6.02 -9.67
N LEU A 58 17.27 5.55 -9.65
CA LEU A 58 16.20 6.00 -10.53
C LEU A 58 15.35 7.14 -9.94
N THR A 59 15.32 7.24 -8.61
CA THR A 59 14.58 8.27 -7.86
C THR A 59 15.48 8.92 -6.84
#